data_AF-A0A0V0R4G1-F1
#
_entry.id   AF-A0A0V0R4G1-F1
#
_cell.length_a   1.000
_cell.length_b   1.000
_cell.length_c   1.000
_cell.angle_alpha   90.00
_cell.angle_beta   90.00
_cell.angle_gamma   90.00
#
_symmetry.space_group_name_H-M   'P 1'
#
loop_
_entity.id
_entity.type
_entity.pdbx_description
1 polymer ?
#
loop_
_entity_poly.entity_id
_entity_poly.type
_entity_poly.pdbx_seq_one_letter_code
_entity_poly.pdbx_strand_id
1 'polypeptide(L)'
;MKNIINQISEKVKGTKFEIKFGVVCYRDHCDDKQGSYLVQKNDFEKDINKVLNYIDTLDSRGGGDLPEAVLDGLDNVLKLSWSKNENSWGGSQRVVFHIGDAPPHGKLFQDGETLEYDNHPNGCPCGLKFNKLIFKVLIIAASKMLLK
;
A
#
# COMPACT_ATOMS: atom_id res chain seq x y z
N MET A 1 9.69 -8.46 -5.01
CA MET A 1 9.24 -7.11 -5.40
C MET A 1 10.12 -6.46 -6.48
N LYS A 2 11.44 -6.35 -6.30
CA LYS A 2 12.38 -5.71 -7.27
C LYS A 2 12.24 -6.20 -8.72
N ASN A 3 12.09 -7.51 -8.93
CA ASN A 3 11.93 -8.08 -10.27
C ASN A 3 10.65 -7.56 -10.98
N ILE A 4 9.54 -7.40 -10.26
CA ILE A 4 8.29 -6.87 -10.82
C ILE A 4 8.49 -5.44 -11.30
N ILE A 5 9.15 -4.60 -10.49
CA ILE A 5 9.45 -3.20 -10.84
C ILE A 5 10.34 -3.12 -12.08
N ASN A 6 11.38 -3.96 -12.15
CA ASN A 6 12.26 -4.02 -13.32
C ASN A 6 11.49 -4.45 -14.57
N GLN A 7 10.64 -5.47 -14.48
CA GLN A 7 9.84 -5.94 -15.62
C GLN A 7 8.84 -4.88 -16.11
N ILE A 8 8.15 -4.19 -15.20
CA ILE A 8 7.24 -3.10 -15.58
C ILE A 8 8.03 -1.96 -16.24
N SER A 9 9.17 -1.61 -15.66
CA SER A 9 10.02 -0.53 -16.17
C SER A 9 10.54 -0.82 -17.58
N GLU A 10 11.03 -2.04 -17.83
CA GLU A 10 11.49 -2.44 -19.17
C GLU A 10 10.35 -2.49 -20.18
N LYS A 11 9.12 -2.83 -19.77
CA LYS A 11 7.95 -2.78 -20.66
C LYS A 11 7.52 -1.36 -21.04
N VAL A 12 7.76 -0.38 -20.17
CA VAL A 12 7.43 1.04 -20.43
C VAL A 12 8.53 1.77 -21.18
N LYS A 13 9.77 1.27 -21.12
CA LYS A 13 10.93 1.83 -21.80
C LYS A 13 10.71 1.92 -23.31
N GLY A 14 10.99 3.10 -23.88
CA GLY A 14 10.79 3.39 -25.30
C GLY A 14 9.33 3.67 -25.70
N THR A 15 8.39 3.63 -24.76
CA THR A 15 7.02 4.12 -24.98
C THR A 15 6.91 5.61 -24.66
N LYS A 16 5.77 6.22 -25.00
CA LYS A 16 5.44 7.61 -24.62
C LYS A 16 4.99 7.77 -23.16
N PHE A 17 4.90 6.67 -22.40
CA PHE A 17 4.39 6.69 -21.04
C PHE A 17 5.52 6.90 -20.04
N GLU A 18 5.27 7.73 -19.05
CA GLU A 18 6.11 7.84 -17.86
C GLU A 18 5.53 7.01 -16.73
N ILE A 19 6.40 6.33 -15.97
CA ILE A 19 6.00 5.59 -14.78
C ILE A 19 6.66 6.18 -13.54
N LYS A 20 5.92 6.20 -12.44
CA LYS A 20 6.42 6.53 -11.11
C LYS A 20 5.97 5.46 -10.13
N PHE A 21 6.83 5.09 -9.20
CA PHE A 21 6.53 4.11 -8.17
C PHE A 21 6.50 4.80 -6.80
N GLY A 22 5.39 4.63 -6.08
CA GLY A 22 5.30 4.90 -4.65
C GLY A 22 5.31 3.58 -3.90
N VAL A 23 5.96 3.53 -2.75
CA VAL A 23 6.06 2.31 -1.93
C VAL A 23 5.60 2.64 -0.53
N VAL A 24 4.62 1.89 -0.02
CA VAL A 24 4.16 1.95 1.38
C VAL A 24 4.36 0.57 1.97
N CYS A 25 5.11 0.49 3.06
CA CYS A 25 5.31 -0.72 3.85
C CYS A 25 4.69 -0.48 5.22
N TYR A 26 3.91 -1.44 5.70
CA TYR A 26 3.28 -1.42 7.02
C TYR A 26 3.57 -2.75 7.73
N ARG A 27 3.48 -2.73 9.06
CA ARG A 27 3.64 -3.89 9.95
C ARG A 27 2.46 -3.96 10.93
N ASP A 28 2.69 -4.43 12.14
CA ASP A 28 1.73 -4.50 13.23
C ASP A 28 1.85 -3.25 14.14
N HIS A 29 0.79 -2.93 14.84
CA HIS A 29 0.69 -1.79 15.77
C HIS A 29 1.70 -1.83 16.92
N CYS A 30 2.23 -3.01 17.27
CA CYS A 30 3.23 -3.14 18.32
C CYS A 30 4.66 -2.82 17.85
N ASP A 31 4.95 -2.87 16.54
CA ASP A 31 6.31 -2.77 15.98
C ASP A 31 7.00 -1.43 16.26
N ASP A 32 6.26 -0.33 16.15
CA ASP A 32 6.78 1.03 16.38
C ASP A 32 7.36 1.18 17.80
N LYS A 33 6.70 0.54 18.78
CA LYS A 33 7.15 0.53 20.18
C LYS A 33 8.30 -0.44 20.44
N GLN A 34 8.57 -1.36 19.52
CA GLN A 34 9.62 -2.37 19.61
C GLN A 34 10.90 -1.99 18.84
N GLY A 35 11.03 -0.72 18.46
CA GLY A 35 12.20 -0.20 17.73
C GLY A 35 12.17 -0.51 16.23
N SER A 36 11.01 -0.86 15.70
CA SER A 36 10.73 -1.02 14.28
C SER A 36 9.86 0.16 13.80
N TYR A 37 8.89 -0.06 12.92
CA TYR A 37 7.99 0.97 12.41
C TYR A 37 6.58 0.42 12.19
N LEU A 38 5.56 1.25 12.37
CA LEU A 38 4.19 0.90 11.97
C LEU A 38 3.98 1.06 10.46
N VAL A 39 4.37 2.22 9.91
CA VAL A 39 4.33 2.50 8.47
C VAL A 39 5.56 3.29 8.05
N GLN A 40 6.18 2.87 6.95
CA GLN A 40 7.18 3.66 6.21
C GLN A 40 6.76 3.81 4.76
N LYS A 41 7.05 4.97 4.17
CA LYS A 41 6.69 5.25 2.78
C LYS A 41 7.77 6.02 2.03
N ASN A 42 7.89 5.69 0.75
CA ASN A 42 8.56 6.49 -0.25
C ASN A 42 7.50 7.01 -1.21
N ASP A 43 7.46 8.33 -1.40
CA ASP A 43 6.54 8.94 -2.35
C ASP A 43 6.90 8.57 -3.80
N PHE A 44 6.06 8.96 -4.76
CA PHE A 44 6.26 8.63 -6.17
C PHE A 44 7.61 9.11 -6.71
N GLU A 45 8.46 8.16 -7.08
CA GLU A 45 9.77 8.40 -7.69
C GLU A 45 9.83 7.80 -9.09
N LYS A 46 10.46 8.54 -10.01
CA LYS A 46 10.67 8.15 -11.42
C LYS A 46 11.99 7.41 -11.62
N ASP A 47 12.99 7.69 -10.79
CA ASP A 47 14.27 7.00 -10.82
C ASP A 47 14.13 5.62 -10.17
N ILE A 48 14.09 4.59 -11.03
CA ILE A 48 13.93 3.20 -10.61
C ILE A 48 15.02 2.79 -9.64
N ASN A 49 16.27 3.26 -9.79
CA ASN A 49 17.35 2.88 -8.88
C ASN A 49 17.08 3.38 -7.46
N LYS A 50 16.51 4.58 -7.31
CA LYS A 50 16.12 5.09 -5.98
C LYS A 50 14.97 4.27 -5.38
N VAL A 51 14.00 3.86 -6.19
CA VAL A 51 12.91 2.98 -5.74
C VAL A 51 13.46 1.62 -5.29
N LEU A 52 14.37 1.03 -6.06
CA LEU A 52 15.01 -0.24 -5.73
C LEU A 52 15.86 -0.13 -4.45
N ASN A 53 16.63 0.95 -4.30
CA ASN A 53 17.41 1.22 -3.09
C ASN A 53 16.51 1.39 -1.86
N TYR A 54 15.38 2.08 -1.99
CA TYR A 54 14.40 2.17 -0.90
C TYR A 54 13.85 0.79 -0.54
N ILE A 55 13.52 -0.05 -1.51
CA ILE A 55 13.07 -1.43 -1.26
C ILE A 55 14.15 -2.26 -0.55
N ASP A 56 15.43 -2.04 -0.85
CA ASP A 56 16.54 -2.70 -0.16
C ASP A 56 16.69 -2.28 1.31
N THR A 57 16.11 -1.13 1.71
CA THR A 57 16.04 -0.74 3.13
C THR A 57 14.88 -1.39 3.89
N LEU A 58 13.93 -2.00 3.18
CA LEU A 58 12.80 -2.69 3.79
C LEU A 58 13.22 -4.10 4.22
N ASP A 59 12.76 -4.51 5.39
CA ASP A 59 12.97 -5.86 5.94
C ASP A 59 11.61 -6.52 6.19
N SER A 60 11.55 -7.85 6.14
CA SER A 60 10.35 -8.64 6.44
C SER A 60 10.53 -9.36 7.77
N ARG A 61 10.58 -8.59 8.87
CA ARG A 61 10.41 -9.15 10.23
C ARG A 61 8.95 -9.51 10.46
N GLY A 62 8.68 -10.51 11.29
CA GLY A 62 7.31 -10.80 11.74
C GLY A 62 6.70 -9.63 12.52
N GLY A 63 5.38 -9.66 12.69
CA GLY A 63 4.62 -8.75 13.55
C GLY A 63 4.46 -9.27 14.99
N GLY A 64 3.48 -8.74 15.71
CA GLY A 64 3.11 -9.20 17.05
C GLY A 64 2.15 -10.38 17.00
N ASP A 65 1.00 -10.21 16.37
CA ASP A 65 0.02 -11.26 16.07
C ASP A 65 -0.11 -11.54 14.57
N LEU A 66 -1.02 -12.44 14.19
CA LEU A 66 -1.21 -12.83 12.79
C LEU A 66 -1.78 -11.70 11.91
N PRO A 67 -2.81 -10.95 12.33
CA PRO A 67 -3.29 -9.81 11.56
C PRO A 67 -2.31 -8.63 11.58
N GLU A 68 -2.39 -7.78 10.57
CA GLU A 68 -1.45 -6.66 10.38
C GLU A 68 -2.18 -5.31 10.27
N ALA A 69 -1.44 -4.20 10.38
CA ALA A 69 -1.98 -2.83 10.28
C ALA A 69 -2.27 -2.40 8.82
N VAL A 70 -2.99 -3.25 8.08
CA VAL A 70 -3.36 -3.05 6.66
C VAL A 70 -4.06 -1.71 6.43
N LEU A 71 -4.92 -1.29 7.36
CA LEU A 71 -5.67 -0.03 7.24
C LEU A 71 -4.75 1.19 7.33
N ASP A 72 -3.74 1.18 8.20
CA ASP A 72 -2.73 2.24 8.30
C ASP A 72 -1.89 2.34 7.02
N GLY A 73 -1.56 1.18 6.44
CA GLY A 73 -0.92 1.09 5.13
C GLY A 73 -1.76 1.74 4.03
N LEU A 74 -3.02 1.32 3.88
CA LEU A 74 -3.93 1.86 2.87
C LEU A 74 -4.23 3.36 3.07
N ASP A 75 -4.33 3.83 4.30
CA ASP A 75 -4.49 5.26 4.60
C ASP A 75 -3.23 6.06 4.20
N ASN A 76 -2.04 5.49 4.38
CA ASN A 76 -0.81 6.09 3.88
C ASN A 76 -0.68 6.07 2.36
N VAL A 77 -1.25 5.07 1.67
CA VAL A 77 -1.38 5.08 0.21
C VAL A 77 -2.21 6.28 -0.26
N LEU A 78 -3.30 6.63 0.42
CA LEU A 78 -4.11 7.82 0.08
C LEU A 78 -3.35 9.14 0.28
N LYS A 79 -2.32 9.14 1.13
CA LYS A 79 -1.49 10.30 1.46
C LYS A 79 -0.25 10.45 0.56
N LEU A 80 -0.05 9.59 -0.44
CA LEU A 80 0.99 9.77 -1.45
C LEU A 80 0.64 10.92 -2.40
N SER A 81 1.65 11.49 -3.07
CA SER A 81 1.49 12.61 -4.00
C SER A 81 0.97 12.15 -5.37
N TRP A 82 -0.23 11.57 -5.39
CA TRP A 82 -0.89 11.12 -6.62
C TRP A 82 -1.03 12.28 -7.61
N SER A 83 -0.54 12.09 -8.85
CA SER A 83 -0.69 13.06 -9.93
C SER A 83 -2.16 13.45 -10.10
N LYS A 84 -2.51 14.73 -9.92
CA LYS A 84 -3.86 15.24 -10.13
C LYS A 84 -4.25 15.08 -11.61
N ASN A 85 -5.48 14.64 -11.89
CA ASN A 85 -5.99 14.50 -13.26
C ASN A 85 -6.44 15.86 -13.84
N GLU A 86 -5.80 16.94 -13.41
CA GLU A 86 -6.18 18.29 -13.70
C GLU A 86 -5.28 18.76 -14.84
N ASN A 87 -5.85 18.82 -16.05
CA ASN A 87 -5.42 19.67 -17.16
C ASN A 87 -4.50 19.06 -18.25
N SER A 88 -4.20 17.76 -18.22
CA SER A 88 -3.49 17.08 -19.33
C SER A 88 -4.42 16.13 -20.08
N TRP A 89 -4.55 16.31 -21.39
CA TRP A 89 -5.21 15.38 -22.32
C TRP A 89 -4.48 14.02 -22.28
N GLY A 90 -4.88 13.15 -21.35
CA GLY A 90 -4.23 11.85 -21.13
C GLY A 90 -4.46 11.24 -19.74
N GLY A 91 -4.63 12.07 -18.70
CA GLY A 91 -4.76 11.59 -17.31
C GLY A 91 -3.57 10.75 -16.82
N SER A 92 -3.51 10.47 -15.51
CA SER A 92 -2.60 9.43 -14.99
C SER A 92 -3.42 8.18 -14.70
N GLN A 93 -3.04 7.05 -15.30
CA GLN A 93 -3.52 5.76 -14.81
C GLN A 93 -2.87 5.50 -13.45
N ARG A 94 -3.69 5.16 -12.47
CA ARG A 94 -3.26 4.90 -11.10
C ARG A 94 -3.55 3.44 -10.79
N VAL A 95 -2.61 2.75 -10.17
CA VAL A 95 -2.74 1.33 -9.82
C VAL A 95 -2.18 1.14 -8.43
N VAL A 96 -2.88 0.36 -7.61
CA VAL A 96 -2.43 -0.04 -6.27
C VAL A 96 -2.23 -1.55 -6.30
N PHE A 97 -1.01 -1.99 -6.02
CA PHE A 97 -0.72 -3.39 -5.74
C PHE A 97 -0.62 -3.55 -4.22
N HIS A 98 -1.60 -4.23 -3.63
CA HIS A 98 -1.57 -4.60 -2.21
C HIS A 98 -1.03 -6.03 -2.10
N ILE A 99 0.08 -6.19 -1.39
CA ILE A 99 0.80 -7.46 -1.27
C ILE A 99 0.99 -7.72 0.23
N GLY A 100 0.46 -8.83 0.72
CA GLY A 100 0.58 -9.30 2.10
C GLY A 100 0.00 -10.71 2.22
N ASP A 101 0.38 -11.42 3.28
CA ASP A 101 -0.04 -12.79 3.61
C ASP A 101 -0.97 -12.85 4.84
N ALA A 102 -1.21 -11.72 5.49
CA ALA A 102 -2.07 -11.56 6.66
C ALA A 102 -3.28 -10.63 6.43
N PRO A 103 -4.43 -10.89 7.09
CA PRO A 103 -5.60 -10.02 7.04
C PRO A 103 -5.41 -8.75 7.89
N PRO A 104 -6.30 -7.74 7.77
CA PRO A 104 -6.37 -6.64 8.73
C PRO A 104 -6.85 -7.10 10.10
N HIS A 105 -6.46 -6.38 11.16
CA HIS A 105 -7.09 -6.54 12.47
C HIS A 105 -8.61 -6.33 12.45
N GLY A 106 -9.29 -7.09 13.31
CA GLY A 106 -10.71 -6.99 13.59
C GLY A 106 -11.54 -8.15 13.06
N LYS A 107 -12.60 -8.47 13.81
CA LYS A 107 -13.55 -9.57 13.56
C LYS A 107 -14.23 -9.62 12.19
N LEU A 108 -14.12 -8.57 11.37
CA LEU A 108 -14.66 -8.58 10.02
C LEU A 108 -13.78 -9.40 9.06
N PHE A 109 -12.52 -9.65 9.42
CA PHE A 109 -11.52 -10.28 8.56
C PHE A 109 -10.99 -11.60 9.10
N GLN A 110 -11.57 -12.07 10.21
CA GLN A 110 -11.13 -13.26 10.92
C GLN A 110 -12.33 -14.12 11.28
N ASP A 111 -12.09 -15.43 11.30
CA ASP A 111 -13.04 -16.40 11.82
C ASP A 111 -12.91 -16.55 13.35
N GLY A 112 -13.75 -17.40 13.95
CA GLY A 112 -13.79 -17.55 15.40
C GLY A 112 -12.50 -18.06 16.03
N GLU A 113 -11.71 -18.87 15.31
CA GLU A 113 -10.46 -19.44 15.81
C GLU A 113 -9.30 -18.45 15.69
N THR A 114 -9.20 -17.74 14.56
CA THR A 114 -8.15 -16.74 14.35
C THR A 114 -8.33 -15.50 15.21
N LEU A 115 -9.59 -15.10 15.48
CA LEU A 115 -9.91 -13.92 16.28
C LEU A 115 -9.42 -14.00 17.74
N GLU A 116 -9.27 -15.20 18.30
CA GLU A 116 -8.73 -15.39 19.67
C GLU A 116 -7.27 -14.93 19.77
N TYR A 117 -6.54 -14.94 18.64
CA TYR A 117 -5.14 -14.55 18.56
C TYR A 117 -4.95 -13.10 18.07
N ASP A 118 -6.03 -12.37 17.79
CA ASP A 118 -5.96 -10.95 17.40
C ASP A 118 -5.80 -10.07 18.65
N ASN A 119 -4.71 -9.31 18.73
CA ASN A 119 -4.51 -8.32 19.79
C ASN A 119 -5.43 -7.10 19.64
N HIS A 120 -6.09 -6.95 18.50
CA HIS A 120 -6.98 -5.86 18.12
C HIS A 120 -8.31 -6.35 17.52
N PRO A 121 -9.10 -7.18 18.25
CA PRO A 121 -10.28 -7.86 17.71
C PRO A 121 -11.44 -6.90 17.37
N ASN A 122 -11.38 -5.67 17.90
CA ASN A 122 -12.34 -4.59 17.60
C ASN A 122 -11.95 -3.76 16.35
N GLY A 123 -10.90 -4.15 15.63
CA GLY A 123 -10.37 -3.48 14.44
C GLY A 123 -9.20 -2.53 14.75
N CYS A 124 -8.76 -1.78 13.73
CA CYS A 124 -7.61 -0.87 13.85
C CYS A 124 -7.68 0.02 15.10
N PRO A 125 -6.68 -0.01 16.00
CA PRO A 125 -6.54 0.90 17.14
C PRO A 125 -6.59 2.38 16.76
N CYS A 126 -6.17 2.71 15.55
CA CYS A 126 -6.21 4.04 14.96
C CYS A 126 -7.64 4.56 14.66
N GLY A 127 -8.66 3.71 14.77
CA GLY A 127 -10.06 4.06 14.51
C GLY A 127 -10.46 4.07 13.03
N LEU A 128 -9.53 3.79 12.11
CA LEU A 128 -9.83 3.63 10.69
C LEU A 128 -10.87 2.52 10.48
N LYS A 129 -11.74 2.71 9.48
CA LYS A 129 -12.80 1.77 9.13
C LYS A 129 -12.65 1.34 7.68
N PHE A 130 -12.53 0.04 7.46
CA PHE A 130 -12.33 -0.55 6.13
C PHE A 130 -13.33 -0.04 5.10
N ASN A 131 -14.63 -0.08 5.42
CA ASN A 131 -15.69 0.37 4.52
C ASN A 131 -15.55 1.85 4.12
N LYS A 132 -14.97 2.71 4.95
CA LYS A 132 -14.74 4.12 4.59
C LYS A 132 -13.46 4.30 3.79
N LEU A 133 -12.46 3.48 4.06
CA LEU A 133 -11.12 3.60 3.48
C LEU A 133 -11.05 3.00 2.08
N ILE A 134 -11.64 1.81 1.89
CA ILE A 134 -11.53 1.07 0.63
C ILE A 134 -12.17 1.83 -0.54
N PHE A 135 -13.30 2.52 -0.33
CA PHE A 135 -13.90 3.36 -1.38
C PHE A 135 -12.96 4.48 -1.83
N LYS A 136 -12.21 5.09 -0.91
CA LYS A 136 -11.24 6.13 -1.27
C LYS A 136 -10.08 5.56 -2.09
N VAL A 137 -9.58 4.38 -1.72
CA VAL A 137 -8.50 3.70 -2.45
C VAL A 137 -8.97 3.34 -3.86
N LEU A 138 -10.18 2.79 -3.98
CA LEU A 138 -10.80 2.46 -5.27
C LEU A 138 -10.98 3.70 -6.16
N ILE A 139 -11.43 4.84 -5.61
CA ILE A 139 -11.58 6.09 -6.37
C ILE A 139 -10.23 6.57 -6.93
N ILE A 140 -9.16 6.47 -6.14
CA ILE A 140 -7.82 6.85 -6.62
C ILE A 140 -7.35 5.89 -7.72
N ALA A 141 -7.51 4.58 -7.56
CA ALA A 141 -7.08 3.57 -8.54
C ALA A 141 -7.95 3.53 -9.82
N ALA A 142 -9.23 3.88 -9.75
CA ALA A 142 -10.18 3.79 -10.86
C ALA A 142 -10.08 4.93 -11.90
N SER A 143 -8.96 5.65 -11.99
CA SER A 143 -8.81 6.77 -12.92
C SER A 143 -8.80 6.31 -14.39
N LYS A 144 -10.00 6.26 -14.98
CA LYS A 144 -10.41 6.07 -16.38
C LYS A 144 -10.18 4.68 -17.02
N MET A 145 -11.04 3.73 -16.67
CA MET A 145 -11.54 2.73 -17.62
C MET A 145 -12.99 3.09 -18.01
N LEU A 146 -13.16 4.21 -18.72
CA LEU A 146 -14.38 4.48 -19.50
C LEU A 146 -14.00 4.30 -20.96
N LEU A 147 -14.07 3.04 -21.40
CA LEU A 147 -14.11 2.71 -22.82
C LEU A 147 -15.43 3.25 -23.38
N LYS A 148 -15.34 4.12 -24.39
CA LYS A 148 -16.40 4.23 -25.39
C LYS A 148 -16.27 3.07 -26.35
#